data_AF-A0A8H9IC12-F1
#
_entry.id   AF-A0A8H9IC12-F1
#
_cell.length_a   1.000
_cell.length_b   1.000
_cell.length_c   1.000
_cell.angle_alpha   90.00
_cell.angle_beta   90.00
_cell.angle_gamma   90.00
#
_symmetry.space_group_name_H-M   'P 1'
#
loop_
_entity.id
_entity.type
_entity.pdbx_description
1 polymer ?
#
loop_
_entity_poly.entity_id
_entity_poly.type
_entity_poly.pdbx_seq_one_letter_code
_entity_poly.pdbx_strand_id
1 'polypeptide(L)'
;MDLLAQEYFKLIDVISGFDGYLMTVKGWSITVGLALIGYAFQQKQKSILLLCCASALCFSFVDAKFKEYQVSYYPRMQQIENCFVKEPSENCSPLKVDGSWSETKKWYGVFLQYGKLGVIMPHFILFVLALFLYLKPQYFVPAQQLTSQARGTPKSGAPS
;
A
#
# COMPACT_ATOMS: atom_id res chain seq x y z
N MET A 1 -11.22 -9.75 -36.55
CA MET A 1 -9.80 -9.75 -36.14
C MET A 1 -9.36 -8.38 -35.65
N ASP A 2 -9.62 -7.30 -36.40
CA ASP A 2 -9.18 -5.94 -36.03
C ASP A 2 -9.68 -5.45 -34.67
N LEU A 3 -10.95 -5.70 -34.33
CA LEU A 3 -11.50 -5.29 -33.02
C LEU A 3 -10.85 -6.01 -31.84
N LEU A 4 -10.41 -7.27 -32.03
CA LEU A 4 -9.78 -8.07 -30.98
C LEU A 4 -8.34 -7.60 -30.73
N ALA A 5 -7.60 -7.30 -31.81
CA ALA A 5 -6.28 -6.70 -31.72
C ALA A 5 -6.33 -5.31 -31.08
N GLN A 6 -7.32 -4.48 -31.46
CA GLN A 6 -7.54 -3.17 -30.84
C GLN A 6 -7.86 -3.29 -29.34
N GLU A 7 -8.70 -4.25 -28.94
CA GLU A 7 -8.97 -4.52 -27.53
C GLU A 7 -7.69 -4.92 -26.79
N TYR A 8 -6.87 -5.81 -27.36
CA TYR A 8 -5.60 -6.25 -26.78
C TYR A 8 -4.64 -5.08 -26.53
N PHE A 9 -4.39 -4.23 -27.53
CA PHE A 9 -3.50 -3.08 -27.36
C PHE A 9 -4.05 -2.08 -26.34
N LYS A 10 -5.37 -1.84 -26.32
CA LYS A 10 -6.00 -1.00 -25.28
C LYS A 10 -5.82 -1.59 -23.88
N LEU A 11 -5.90 -2.91 -23.72
CA LEU A 11 -5.66 -3.56 -22.43
C LEU A 11 -4.21 -3.39 -21.98
N ILE A 12 -3.23 -3.49 -22.88
CA ILE A 12 -1.82 -3.20 -22.59
C ILE A 12 -1.67 -1.76 -22.09
N ASP A 13 -2.28 -0.79 -22.77
CA ASP A 13 -2.20 0.62 -22.39
C ASP A 13 -2.80 0.86 -21.00
N VAL A 14 -3.97 0.26 -20.72
CA VAL A 14 -4.63 0.34 -19.41
C VAL A 14 -3.78 -0.29 -18.31
N ILE A 15 -3.24 -1.49 -18.55
CA ILE A 15 -2.39 -2.21 -17.59
C ILE A 15 -1.12 -1.41 -17.30
N SER A 16 -0.49 -0.84 -18.33
CA SER A 16 0.73 -0.03 -18.21
C SER A 16 0.47 1.30 -17.48
N GLY A 17 -0.74 1.86 -17.63
CA GLY A 17 -1.17 3.05 -16.88
C GLY A 17 -1.15 2.85 -15.37
N PHE A 18 -1.47 1.65 -14.88
CA PHE A 18 -1.41 1.35 -13.43
C PHE A 18 -0.02 1.50 -12.85
N ASP A 19 1.04 1.20 -13.60
CA ASP A 19 2.41 1.33 -13.09
C ASP A 19 2.74 2.80 -12.74
N GLY A 20 2.28 3.74 -13.57
CA GLY A 20 2.41 5.18 -13.30
C GLY A 20 1.60 5.64 -12.08
N TYR A 21 0.38 5.13 -11.91
CA TYR A 21 -0.43 5.42 -10.73
C TYR A 21 0.19 4.86 -9.45
N LEU A 22 0.65 3.61 -9.47
CA LEU A 22 1.32 2.95 -8.33
C LEU A 22 2.59 3.71 -7.93
N MET A 23 3.41 4.14 -8.90
CA MET A 23 4.60 4.96 -8.62
C MET A 23 4.22 6.31 -7.98
N THR A 24 3.16 6.96 -8.49
CA THR A 24 2.65 8.22 -7.96
C THR A 24 2.18 8.07 -6.51
N VAL A 25 1.34 7.07 -6.22
CA VAL A 25 0.82 6.76 -4.88
C VAL A 25 1.96 6.52 -3.89
N LYS A 26 2.99 5.76 -4.29
CA LYS A 26 4.18 5.50 -3.47
C LYS A 26 4.96 6.78 -3.16
N GLY A 27 5.16 7.65 -4.15
CA GLY A 27 5.80 8.95 -3.96
C GLY A 27 5.06 9.84 -2.97
N TRP A 28 3.75 10.01 -3.15
CA TRP A 28 2.92 10.83 -2.25
C TRP A 28 2.88 10.30 -0.82
N SER A 29 2.86 8.98 -0.64
CA SER A 29 2.89 8.41 0.70
C SER A 29 4.17 8.74 1.47
N ILE A 30 5.32 8.76 0.81
CA ILE A 30 6.59 9.11 1.44
C ILE A 30 6.56 10.59 1.85
N THR A 31 6.15 11.47 0.93
CA THR A 31 6.04 12.91 1.20
C THR A 31 5.12 13.20 2.37
N VAL A 32 3.90 12.63 2.37
CA VAL A 32 2.92 12.83 3.44
C VAL A 32 3.41 12.23 4.76
N GLY A 33 3.97 11.02 4.74
CA GLY A 33 4.47 10.36 5.96
C GLY A 33 5.62 11.13 6.61
N LEU A 34 6.61 11.56 5.81
CA LEU A 34 7.72 12.37 6.33
C LEU A 34 7.25 13.74 6.83
N ALA A 35 6.31 14.38 6.15
CA ALA A 35 5.73 15.65 6.60
C ALA A 35 5.02 15.49 7.96
N LEU A 36 4.22 14.42 8.13
CA LEU A 36 3.53 14.16 9.39
C LEU A 36 4.50 13.83 10.53
N ILE A 37 5.54 13.03 10.27
CA ILE A 37 6.59 12.74 11.26
C ILE A 37 7.32 14.03 11.65
N GLY A 38 7.77 14.83 10.68
CA GLY A 38 8.43 16.10 10.95
C GLY A 38 7.56 17.08 11.73
N TYR A 39 6.27 17.18 11.37
CA TYR A 39 5.30 18.00 12.07
C TYR A 39 5.04 17.51 13.51
N ALA A 40 5.01 16.19 13.74
CA ALA A 40 4.89 15.62 15.08
C ALA A 40 6.05 16.05 15.98
N PHE A 41 7.28 16.07 15.46
CA PHE A 41 8.46 16.55 16.19
C PHE A 41 8.41 18.06 16.43
N GLN A 42 7.99 18.85 15.44
CA GLN A 42 7.85 20.31 15.57
C GLN A 42 6.86 20.68 16.69
N GLN A 43 5.71 20.02 16.74
CA GLN A 43 4.66 20.29 17.73
C GLN A 43 4.90 19.57 19.07
N LYS A 44 5.88 18.67 19.15
CA LYS A 44 6.11 17.75 20.28
C LYS A 44 4.85 16.94 20.65
N GLN A 45 4.01 16.63 19.67
CA GLN A 45 2.74 15.93 19.87
C GLN A 45 2.79 14.55 19.22
N LYS A 46 2.93 13.51 20.05
CA LYS A 46 2.96 12.11 19.58
C LYS A 46 1.65 11.66 18.92
N SER A 47 0.51 12.30 19.22
CA SER A 47 -0.80 11.97 18.62
C SER A 47 -0.79 12.10 17.08
N ILE A 48 0.02 13.00 16.53
CA ILE A 48 0.19 13.20 15.10
C ILE A 48 0.81 11.95 14.43
N LEU A 49 1.59 11.15 15.17
CA LEU A 49 2.12 9.88 14.64
C LEU A 49 1.01 8.84 14.38
N LEU A 50 -0.10 8.88 15.13
CA LEU A 50 -1.26 8.03 14.83
C LEU A 50 -1.90 8.40 13.50
N LEU A 51 -1.92 9.70 13.17
CA LEU A 51 -2.37 10.18 11.87
C LEU A 51 -1.45 9.67 10.75
N CYS A 52 -0.13 9.64 10.99
CA CYS A 52 0.83 9.04 10.06
C CYS A 52 0.58 7.53 9.86
N CYS A 53 0.28 6.79 10.93
CA CYS A 53 -0.09 5.38 10.84
C CYS A 53 -1.38 5.20 10.01
N ALA A 54 -2.41 6.00 10.28
CA ALA A 54 -3.67 5.97 9.55
C ALA A 54 -3.46 6.29 8.05
N SER A 55 -2.67 7.31 7.71
CA SER A 55 -2.37 7.64 6.32
C SER A 55 -1.63 6.51 5.61
N ALA A 56 -0.66 5.87 6.28
CA ALA A 56 0.09 4.75 5.72
C ALA A 56 -0.83 3.54 5.40
N LEU A 57 -1.81 3.27 6.26
CA LEU A 57 -2.81 2.22 6.01
C LEU A 57 -3.72 2.58 4.82
N CYS A 58 -4.19 3.84 4.73
CA CYS A 58 -4.98 4.31 3.60
C CYS A 58 -4.23 4.19 2.27
N PHE A 59 -2.96 4.60 2.23
CA PHE A 59 -2.13 4.44 1.03
C PHE A 59 -1.90 2.98 0.67
N SER A 60 -1.69 2.11 1.66
CA SER A 60 -1.57 0.65 1.43
C SER A 60 -2.85 0.06 0.83
N PHE A 61 -4.02 0.52 1.29
CA PHE A 61 -5.31 0.09 0.74
C PHE A 61 -5.48 0.53 -0.73
N VAL A 62 -5.09 1.77 -1.05
CA VAL A 62 -5.14 2.29 -2.42
C VAL A 62 -4.21 1.51 -3.36
N ASP A 63 -2.96 1.24 -2.94
CA ASP A 63 -1.99 0.43 -3.71
C ASP A 63 -2.54 -0.98 -3.98
N ALA A 64 -3.16 -1.60 -2.96
CA ALA A 64 -3.80 -2.90 -3.10
C ALA A 64 -4.97 -2.88 -4.09
N LYS A 65 -5.79 -1.83 -4.08
CA LYS A 65 -6.92 -1.69 -5.02
C LYS A 65 -6.48 -1.45 -6.45
N PHE A 66 -5.46 -0.62 -6.68
CA PHE A 66 -4.91 -0.46 -8.03
C PHE A 66 -4.36 -1.77 -8.58
N LYS A 67 -3.72 -2.58 -7.73
CA LYS A 67 -3.21 -3.89 -8.12
C LYS A 67 -4.31 -4.91 -8.38
N GLU A 68 -5.39 -4.87 -7.60
CA GLU A 68 -6.61 -5.66 -7.84
C GLU A 68 -7.17 -5.38 -9.24
N TYR A 69 -7.31 -4.11 -9.59
CA TYR A 69 -7.77 -3.70 -10.92
C TYR A 69 -6.80 -4.13 -12.02
N GLN A 70 -5.49 -3.90 -11.86
CA GLN A 70 -4.47 -4.33 -12.83
C GLN A 70 -4.56 -5.84 -13.12
N VAL A 71 -4.63 -6.66 -12.06
CA VAL A 71 -4.70 -8.12 -12.19
C VAL A 71 -5.99 -8.58 -12.86
N SER A 72 -7.09 -7.84 -12.69
CA SER A 72 -8.39 -8.17 -13.26
C SER A 72 -8.45 -8.10 -14.78
N TYR A 73 -7.50 -7.42 -15.43
CA TYR A 73 -7.42 -7.35 -16.89
C TYR A 73 -6.62 -8.50 -17.52
N TYR A 74 -5.76 -9.20 -16.77
CA TYR A 74 -4.92 -10.27 -17.34
C TYR A 74 -5.71 -11.46 -17.92
N PRO A 75 -6.80 -11.96 -17.30
CA PRO A 75 -7.55 -13.08 -17.88
C PRO A 75 -8.10 -12.75 -19.28
N ARG A 76 -8.59 -11.53 -19.50
CA ARG A 76 -9.05 -11.11 -20.83
C ARG A 76 -7.91 -11.07 -21.84
N MET A 77 -6.75 -10.56 -21.44
CA MET A 77 -5.56 -10.52 -22.28
C MET A 77 -5.16 -11.93 -22.74
N GLN A 78 -5.12 -12.89 -21.80
CA GLN A 78 -4.85 -14.30 -22.11
C GLN A 78 -5.92 -14.95 -23.00
N GLN A 79 -7.20 -14.62 -22.81
CA GLN A 79 -8.27 -15.10 -23.68
C GLN A 79 -8.06 -14.62 -25.12
N ILE A 80 -7.69 -13.36 -25.31
CA ILE A 80 -7.41 -12.79 -26.63
C ILE A 80 -6.19 -13.47 -27.27
N GLU A 81 -5.09 -13.66 -26.54
CA GLU A 81 -3.91 -14.39 -27.02
C GLU A 81 -4.27 -15.81 -27.50
N ASN A 82 -5.09 -16.53 -26.72
CA ASN A 82 -5.57 -17.86 -27.11
C ASN A 82 -6.39 -17.84 -28.40
N CYS A 83 -7.16 -16.78 -28.67
CA CYS A 83 -7.92 -16.62 -29.90
C CYS A 83 -7.07 -16.35 -31.15
N PHE A 84 -5.86 -15.82 -30.98
CA PHE A 84 -4.90 -15.67 -32.08
C PHE A 84 -4.07 -16.93 -32.33
N VAL A 85 -3.91 -17.80 -31.33
CA VAL A 85 -3.09 -19.01 -31.41
C VAL A 85 -3.89 -20.28 -31.73
N LYS A 86 -5.14 -20.39 -31.26
CA LYS A 86 -6.00 -21.59 -31.38
C LYS A 86 -7.18 -21.33 -32.32
N GLU A 87 -7.88 -22.40 -32.71
CA GLU A 87 -9.13 -22.26 -33.48
C GLU A 87 -10.15 -21.37 -32.75
N PRO A 88 -10.93 -20.55 -33.49
CA PRO A 88 -11.84 -19.59 -32.90
C PRO A 88 -12.88 -20.28 -32.00
N SER A 89 -12.88 -19.93 -30.71
CA SER A 89 -13.89 -20.35 -29.74
C SER A 89 -14.91 -19.23 -29.49
N GLU A 90 -16.03 -19.55 -28.82
CA GLU A 90 -17.08 -18.59 -28.43
C GLU A 90 -16.56 -17.41 -27.57
N ASN A 91 -15.39 -17.57 -26.96
CA ASN A 91 -14.71 -16.55 -26.17
C ASN A 91 -13.95 -15.50 -27.01
N CYS A 92 -13.86 -15.70 -28.33
CA CYS A 92 -13.18 -14.81 -29.27
C CYS A 92 -14.03 -13.63 -29.76
N SER A 93 -15.22 -13.42 -29.19
CA SER A 93 -15.97 -12.18 -29.38
C SER A 93 -15.25 -11.02 -28.69
N PRO A 94 -15.11 -9.86 -29.35
CA PRO A 94 -14.52 -8.66 -28.74
C PRO A 94 -15.44 -8.06 -27.65
N LEU A 95 -14.89 -7.12 -26.88
CA LEU A 95 -15.59 -6.27 -25.89
C LEU A 95 -16.14 -7.03 -24.67
N LYS A 96 -15.43 -8.06 -24.20
CA LYS A 96 -15.82 -8.87 -23.02
C LYS A 96 -14.97 -8.58 -21.76
N VAL A 97 -14.47 -7.35 -21.62
CA VAL A 97 -13.57 -6.96 -20.52
C VAL A 97 -14.21 -7.19 -19.14
N ASP A 98 -15.43 -6.69 -18.92
CA ASP A 98 -16.10 -6.80 -17.61
C ASP A 98 -16.45 -8.25 -17.24
N GLY A 99 -16.93 -9.05 -18.20
CA GLY A 99 -17.26 -10.46 -17.98
C GLY A 99 -16.07 -11.30 -17.50
N SER A 100 -14.86 -10.95 -17.95
CA SER A 100 -13.62 -11.66 -17.57
C SER A 100 -13.19 -11.45 -16.11
N TRP A 101 -13.67 -10.39 -15.45
CA TRP A 101 -13.28 -10.07 -14.07
C TRP A 101 -13.85 -11.08 -13.06
N SER A 102 -14.96 -11.73 -13.42
CA SER A 102 -15.55 -12.81 -12.62
C SER A 102 -14.64 -14.03 -12.52
N GLU A 103 -13.81 -14.29 -13.54
CA GLU A 103 -12.80 -15.35 -13.54
C GLU A 103 -11.60 -14.98 -12.65
N THR A 104 -11.28 -13.68 -12.58
CA THR A 104 -10.24 -13.15 -11.68
C THR A 104 -10.58 -13.44 -10.22
N LYS A 105 -11.86 -13.37 -9.80
CA LYS A 105 -12.26 -13.66 -8.40
C LYS A 105 -11.88 -15.07 -7.94
N LYS A 106 -11.83 -16.07 -8.84
CA LYS A 106 -11.34 -17.42 -8.52
C LYS A 106 -9.81 -17.47 -8.37
N TRP A 107 -9.08 -16.66 -9.14
CA TRP A 107 -7.63 -16.56 -9.11
C TRP A 107 -7.11 -15.69 -7.94
N TYR A 108 -7.92 -14.70 -7.50
CA TYR A 108 -7.64 -13.79 -6.40
C TYR A 108 -7.57 -14.48 -5.04
N GLY A 109 -8.24 -15.63 -4.88
CA GLY A 109 -8.11 -16.51 -3.72
C GLY A 109 -6.70 -17.09 -3.52
N VAL A 110 -5.83 -17.07 -4.55
CA VAL A 110 -4.42 -17.53 -4.47
C VAL A 110 -3.44 -16.35 -4.35
N PHE A 111 -3.79 -15.17 -4.88
CA PHE A 111 -3.04 -13.91 -4.67
C PHE A 111 -3.28 -13.29 -3.27
N LEU A 112 -4.14 -13.90 -2.45
CA LEU A 112 -4.19 -13.78 -0.98
C LEU A 112 -2.84 -14.01 -0.29
N GLN A 113 -1.79 -14.39 -1.03
CA GLN A 113 -0.43 -14.08 -0.65
C GLN A 113 -0.15 -12.57 -0.78
N TYR A 114 -0.61 -11.81 0.22
CA TYR A 114 0.00 -10.56 0.70
C TYR A 114 1.55 -10.61 0.86
N GLY A 115 2.19 -11.75 0.57
CA GLY A 115 3.60 -12.06 0.80
C GLY A 115 4.59 -11.65 -0.29
N LYS A 116 4.20 -10.99 -1.39
CA LYS A 116 5.20 -10.27 -2.20
C LYS A 116 5.46 -8.90 -1.59
N LEU A 117 6.55 -8.83 -0.81
CA LEU A 117 7.22 -7.66 -0.21
C LEU A 117 7.08 -6.34 -0.99
N GLY A 118 7.00 -6.37 -2.33
CA GLY A 118 6.95 -5.18 -3.19
C GLY A 118 5.67 -4.32 -3.15
N VAL A 119 4.55 -4.81 -2.60
CA VAL A 119 3.30 -4.01 -2.42
C VAL A 119 3.36 -3.20 -1.11
N ILE A 120 4.09 -3.71 -0.13
CA ILE A 120 4.13 -3.17 1.24
C ILE A 120 5.24 -2.11 1.41
N MET A 121 6.14 -2.00 0.42
CA MET A 121 7.51 -1.52 0.62
C MET A 121 7.71 -0.07 1.11
N PRO A 122 6.93 0.96 0.76
CA PRO A 122 7.10 2.28 1.39
C PRO A 122 6.15 2.52 2.57
N HIS A 123 4.88 2.12 2.43
CA HIS A 123 3.84 2.44 3.40
C HIS A 123 4.08 1.75 4.74
N PHE A 124 4.54 0.50 4.71
CA PHE A 124 4.79 -0.27 5.93
C PHE A 124 6.02 0.24 6.69
N ILE A 125 7.05 0.69 5.99
CA ILE A 125 8.22 1.30 6.65
C ILE A 125 7.76 2.54 7.43
N LEU A 126 6.96 3.40 6.82
CA LEU A 126 6.41 4.59 7.49
C LEU A 126 5.49 4.23 8.65
N PHE A 127 4.63 3.22 8.47
CA PHE A 127 3.76 2.72 9.53
C PHE A 127 4.57 2.20 10.73
N VAL A 128 5.55 1.32 10.49
CA VAL A 128 6.39 0.74 11.54
C VAL A 128 7.22 1.83 12.22
N LEU A 129 7.79 2.76 11.47
CA LEU A 129 8.54 3.89 12.01
C LEU A 129 7.67 4.78 12.89
N ALA A 130 6.49 5.19 12.41
CA ALA A 130 5.57 6.03 13.17
C ALA A 130 5.08 5.31 14.44
N LEU A 131 4.76 4.02 14.34
CA LEU A 131 4.35 3.20 15.48
C LEU A 131 5.49 3.06 16.51
N PHE A 132 6.73 2.81 16.05
CA PHE A 132 7.90 2.74 16.92
C PHE A 132 8.13 4.04 17.68
N LEU A 133 8.06 5.19 16.98
CA LEU A 133 8.20 6.50 17.58
C LEU A 133 7.06 6.80 18.58
N TYR A 134 5.84 6.37 18.26
CA TYR A 134 4.68 6.55 19.14
C TYR A 134 4.83 5.80 20.48
N LEU A 135 5.35 4.57 20.43
CA LEU A 135 5.57 3.72 21.60
C LEU A 135 6.77 4.18 22.45
N LYS A 136 7.60 5.10 21.95
CA LYS A 136 8.76 5.66 22.65
C LYS A 136 8.52 7.15 22.99
N PRO A 137 7.69 7.45 24.01
CA PRO A 137 7.32 8.82 24.34
C PRO A 137 8.51 9.69 24.77
N GLN A 138 9.62 9.08 25.18
CA GLN A 138 10.87 9.76 25.53
C GLN A 138 11.41 10.72 24.45
N TYR A 139 11.09 10.49 23.16
CA TYR A 139 11.49 11.39 22.07
C TYR A 139 10.68 12.70 22.02
N PHE A 140 9.54 12.75 22.72
CA PHE A 140 8.60 13.89 22.73
C PHE A 140 8.53 14.59 24.09
N VAL A 141 9.22 14.08 25.13
CA VAL A 141 9.28 14.68 26.46
C VAL A 141 10.49 15.65 26.56
N PRO A 142 10.32 16.89 27.04
CA PRO A 142 11.44 17.81 27.27
C PRO A 142 12.47 17.22 28.24
N ALA A 143 13.77 17.36 27.93
CA ALA A 143 14.87 16.80 28.73
C ALA A 143 14.86 17.22 30.22
N GLN A 144 14.29 18.40 30.53
CA GLN A 144 14.12 18.88 31.90
C GLN A 144 13.14 18.04 32.74
N GLN A 145 12.12 17.42 32.13
CA GLN A 145 11.17 16.58 32.86
C GLN A 145 11.74 15.19 33.17
N LEU A 146 12.54 14.61 32.27
CA LEU A 146 13.18 13.30 32.48
C LEU A 146 14.17 13.33 33.67
N THR A 147 14.91 14.43 33.83
CA THR A 147 15.85 14.61 34.95
C THR A 147 15.13 14.85 36.29
N SER A 148 13.97 15.50 36.28
CA SER A 148 13.17 15.68 37.49
C SER A 148 12.55 14.36 38.00
N GLN A 149 12.08 13.50 37.10
CA GLN A 149 11.52 12.18 37.46
C GLN A 149 12.60 11.23 38.00
N ALA A 150 13.79 11.23 37.40
CA ALA A 150 14.92 10.41 37.86
C ALA A 150 15.47 10.86 39.23
N ARG A 151 15.30 12.14 39.59
CA ARG A 151 15.75 12.69 40.88
C ARG A 151 14.71 12.53 41.99
N GLY A 152 13.47 12.17 41.65
CA GLY A 152 12.34 12.07 42.57
C GLY A 152 12.11 10.72 43.24
N THR A 153 12.88 9.67 42.95
CA THR A 153 12.79 8.39 43.67
C THR A 153 13.49 8.51 45.04
N PRO A 154 12.76 8.51 46.18
CA PRO A 154 13.38 8.50 47.49
C PRO A 154 14.04 7.14 47.69
N LYS A 155 15.31 7.13 48.14
CA LYS A 155 15.94 5.93 48.71
C LYS A 155 15.20 5.60 50.01
N SER A 156 14.14 4.81 49.93
CA SER A 156 13.49 4.22 51.10
C SER A 156 14.30 3.00 51.55
N GLY A 157 14.78 3.04 52.80
CA GLY A 157 15.12 1.85 53.57
C GLY A 157 16.60 1.47 53.62
N ALA A 158 17.36 2.10 54.53
CA ALA A 158 18.43 1.39 55.22
C ALA A 158 17.87 0.95 56.59
N PRO A 159 17.73 -0.35 56.87
CA PRO A 159 17.40 -0.80 58.22
C PRO A 159 18.64 -0.65 59.10
N SER A 160 18.41 -0.05 60.27
CA SER A 160 19.36 0.13 61.37
C SER A 160 19.66 -1.19 62.08
#